data_AF-A0A8D1XYZ6-F1
#
_entry.id   AF-A0A8D1XYZ6-F1
#
_cell.length_a   1.000
_cell.length_b   1.000
_cell.length_c   1.000
_cell.angle_alpha   90.00
_cell.angle_beta   90.00
_cell.angle_gamma   90.00
#
_symmetry.space_group_name_H-M   'P 1'
#
loop_
_entity.id
_entity.type
_entity.pdbx_description
1 polymer ?
#
loop_
_entity_poly.entity_id
_entity_poly.type
_entity_poly.pdbx_seq_one_letter_code
_entity_poly.pdbx_strand_id
1 'polypeptide(L)'
;MPLFGSTFSPKKTPPRKSASLSNLHNLDRSTREVELGLDYGTPTMNLAGQSLKFENGQWIAESGISGGVDRREAQRLRRRNQQLEEENNLLRLKVDILLDMVRKVMGRAASAFLAQDPCESFQAAHTS
;
A
#
# COMPACT_ATOMS: atom_id res chain seq x y z
N MET A 1 -48.62 57.45 -28.14
CA MET A 1 -48.13 56.06 -28.02
C MET A 1 -47.03 56.04 -26.97
N PRO A 2 -47.16 55.29 -25.86
CA PRO A 2 -46.03 55.06 -24.97
C PRO A 2 -45.06 54.10 -25.67
N LEU A 3 -43.80 54.53 -25.75
CA LEU A 3 -42.64 53.74 -26.14
C LEU A 3 -42.52 52.54 -25.18
N PHE A 4 -42.66 51.33 -25.72
CA PHE A 4 -42.77 50.07 -25.00
C PHE A 4 -41.64 49.87 -23.96
N GLY A 5 -41.94 50.12 -22.69
CA GLY A 5 -41.16 49.66 -21.55
C GLY A 5 -41.89 48.49 -20.90
N SER A 6 -41.61 47.26 -21.34
CA SER A 6 -41.93 46.10 -20.49
C SER A 6 -40.91 46.08 -19.36
N THR A 7 -41.31 46.53 -18.18
CA THR A 7 -40.47 46.43 -16.98
C THR A 7 -40.22 44.95 -16.73
N PHE A 8 -38.97 44.53 -16.94
CA PHE A 8 -38.46 43.21 -16.58
C PHE A 8 -38.81 42.95 -15.11
N SER A 9 -39.82 42.10 -14.90
CA SER A 9 -40.32 41.73 -13.57
C SER A 9 -40.07 40.22 -13.39
N PRO A 10 -38.82 39.82 -13.13
CA PRO A 10 -38.47 38.41 -13.01
C PRO A 10 -39.26 37.79 -11.87
N LYS A 11 -39.90 36.65 -12.16
CA LYS A 11 -40.67 35.89 -11.17
C LYS A 11 -39.78 35.58 -9.96
N LYS A 12 -40.34 35.72 -8.75
CA LYS A 12 -39.64 35.36 -7.51
C LYS A 12 -39.12 33.92 -7.64
N THR A 13 -37.83 33.74 -7.43
CA THR A 13 -37.20 32.42 -7.45
C THR A 13 -37.84 31.55 -6.37
N PRO A 14 -38.18 30.28 -6.68
CA PRO A 14 -38.72 29.37 -5.69
C PRO A 14 -37.82 29.29 -4.45
N PRO A 15 -38.40 29.15 -3.25
CA PRO A 15 -37.61 28.97 -2.03
C PRO A 15 -36.61 27.82 -2.22
N ARG A 16 -35.34 28.09 -1.89
CA ARG A 16 -34.31 27.05 -1.90
C ARG A 16 -34.71 25.96 -0.90
N LYS A 17 -34.67 24.70 -1.36
CA LYS A 17 -34.95 23.52 -0.53
C LYS A 17 -33.84 23.23 0.48
N SER A 18 -32.63 23.76 0.26
CA SER A 18 -31.55 23.70 1.23
C SER A 18 -31.58 24.96 2.10
N ALA A 19 -31.65 24.75 3.42
CA ALA A 19 -31.48 25.83 4.37
C ALA A 19 -30.05 26.38 4.24
N SER A 20 -29.94 27.70 4.12
CA SER A 20 -28.66 28.37 4.36
C SER A 20 -28.28 28.16 5.82
N LEU A 21 -26.99 27.85 6.09
CA LEU A 21 -26.46 27.76 7.46
C LEU A 21 -26.62 29.10 8.25
N SER A 22 -27.09 30.17 7.60
CA SER A 22 -27.46 31.42 8.26
C SER A 22 -28.77 31.34 9.09
N ASN A 23 -29.63 30.34 8.85
CA ASN A 23 -30.92 30.18 9.55
C ASN A 23 -30.88 29.14 10.69
N LEU A 24 -29.70 28.88 11.25
CA LEU A 24 -29.48 27.95 12.38
C LEU A 24 -30.38 28.20 13.60
N HIS A 25 -30.79 29.46 13.80
CA HIS A 25 -31.67 29.88 14.89
C HIS A 25 -33.14 29.47 14.69
N ASN A 26 -33.53 29.08 13.47
CA ASN A 26 -34.89 28.61 13.16
C ASN A 26 -35.07 27.10 13.37
N LEU A 27 -33.99 26.37 13.58
CA LEU A 27 -34.06 24.96 13.95
C LEU A 27 -34.49 24.85 15.42
N ASP A 28 -35.40 23.92 15.69
CA ASP A 28 -35.73 23.54 17.06
C ASP A 28 -34.50 22.96 17.76
N ARG A 29 -34.51 23.04 19.09
CA ARG A 29 -33.37 22.64 19.92
C ARG A 29 -32.92 21.19 19.65
N SER A 30 -33.86 20.27 19.52
CA SER A 30 -33.59 18.85 19.26
C SER A 30 -32.89 18.65 17.92
N THR A 31 -33.40 19.21 16.83
CA THR A 31 -32.76 19.08 15.50
C THR A 31 -31.36 19.70 15.50
N ARG A 32 -31.18 20.84 16.18
CA ARG A 32 -29.86 21.48 16.30
C ARG A 32 -28.86 20.61 17.06
N GLU A 33 -29.29 19.96 18.14
CA GLU A 33 -28.43 19.06 18.92
C GLU A 33 -28.08 17.78 18.15
N VAL A 34 -28.98 17.24 17.31
CA VAL A 34 -28.69 16.07 16.48
C VAL A 34 -27.75 16.40 15.32
N GLU A 35 -27.99 17.50 14.59
CA GLU A 35 -27.21 17.80 13.39
C GLU A 35 -25.87 18.48 13.68
N LEU A 36 -25.79 19.25 14.77
CA LEU A 36 -24.66 20.16 15.07
C LEU A 36 -24.19 20.08 16.52
N GLY A 37 -24.75 19.15 17.31
CA GLY A 37 -24.29 18.91 18.66
C GLY A 37 -22.86 18.39 18.69
N LEU A 38 -22.27 18.38 19.88
CA LEU A 38 -20.91 17.87 20.10
C LEU A 38 -20.84 16.33 20.11
N ASP A 39 -21.99 15.65 20.02
CA ASP A 39 -22.08 14.20 20.02
C ASP A 39 -22.10 13.67 18.58
N TYR A 40 -20.92 13.62 17.97
CA TYR A 40 -20.74 13.20 16.58
C TYR A 40 -20.66 11.67 16.40
N GLY A 41 -20.62 10.92 17.50
CA GLY A 41 -20.30 9.48 17.48
C GLY A 41 -18.94 9.17 16.84
N THR A 42 -18.77 7.92 16.41
CA THR A 42 -17.58 7.49 15.65
C THR A 42 -17.64 8.09 14.24
N PRO A 43 -16.58 8.77 13.74
CA PRO A 43 -16.57 9.32 12.39
C PRO A 43 -16.86 8.25 11.34
N THR A 44 -17.80 8.54 10.42
CA THR A 44 -18.15 7.68 9.30
C THR A 44 -18.00 8.42 7.97
N MET A 45 -17.71 7.71 6.89
CA MET A 45 -17.53 8.27 5.56
C MET A 45 -18.12 7.35 4.50
N ASN A 46 -18.91 7.90 3.58
CA ASN A 46 -19.39 7.17 2.41
C ASN A 46 -18.58 7.57 1.19
N LEU A 47 -17.77 6.66 0.66
CA LEU A 47 -16.96 6.90 -0.54
C LEU A 47 -17.25 5.81 -1.58
N ALA A 48 -17.61 6.22 -2.80
CA ALA A 48 -17.90 5.30 -3.90
C ALA A 48 -18.93 4.18 -3.56
N GLY A 49 -19.91 4.49 -2.71
CA GLY A 49 -20.92 3.53 -2.26
C GLY A 49 -20.47 2.57 -1.16
N GLN A 50 -19.27 2.77 -0.59
CA GLN A 50 -18.76 2.04 0.57
C GLN A 50 -18.87 2.91 1.82
N SER A 51 -19.47 2.37 2.88
CA SER A 51 -19.49 2.99 4.22
C SER A 51 -18.22 2.60 4.97
N LEU A 52 -17.49 3.60 5.47
CA LEU A 52 -16.25 3.47 6.22
C LEU A 52 -16.46 4.02 7.63
N LYS A 53 -15.96 3.32 8.64
CA LYS A 53 -15.97 3.72 10.06
C LYS A 53 -14.54 3.94 10.55
N PHE A 54 -14.30 5.01 11.30
CA PHE A 54 -12.99 5.28 11.86
C PHE A 54 -12.81 4.59 13.20
N GLU A 55 -12.00 3.53 13.25
CA GLU A 55 -11.73 2.76 14.46
C GLU A 55 -10.22 2.52 14.61
N ASN A 56 -9.69 2.68 15.83
CA ASN A 56 -8.27 2.45 16.15
C ASN A 56 -7.27 3.20 15.24
N GLY A 57 -7.63 4.40 14.77
CA GLY A 57 -6.76 5.20 13.88
C GLY A 57 -6.84 4.83 12.39
N GLN A 58 -7.74 3.93 12.00
CA GLN A 58 -7.89 3.44 10.64
C GLN A 58 -9.34 3.54 10.15
N TRP A 59 -9.52 3.76 8.85
CA TRP A 59 -10.83 3.66 8.20
C TRP A 59 -11.12 2.20 7.84
N ILE A 60 -12.15 1.63 8.45
CA ILE A 60 -12.58 0.24 8.27
C ILE A 60 -13.88 0.24 7.47
N ALA A 61 -13.92 -0.51 6.36
CA ALA A 61 -15.16 -0.68 5.61
C ALA A 61 -16.19 -1.41 6.46
N GLU A 62 -17.34 -0.77 6.69
CA GLU A 62 -18.50 -1.39 7.28
C GLU A 62 -18.92 -2.53 6.36
N SER A 63 -19.00 -3.75 6.90
CA SER A 63 -19.11 -5.00 6.15
C SER A 63 -20.32 -5.04 5.20
N GLY A 64 -20.17 -4.42 4.04
CA GLY A 64 -21.18 -4.24 3.01
C GLY A 64 -20.52 -4.36 1.64
N ILE A 65 -20.46 -5.61 1.15
CA ILE A 65 -20.28 -6.00 -0.26
C ILE A 65 -18.88 -5.75 -0.87
N SER A 66 -18.11 -4.78 -0.39
CA SER A 66 -16.85 -4.35 -1.02
C SER A 66 -15.57 -4.78 -0.29
N GLY A 67 -15.62 -5.04 1.02
CA GLY A 67 -14.47 -5.55 1.79
C GLY A 67 -14.05 -6.99 1.44
N GLY A 68 -14.88 -7.75 0.72
CA GLY A 68 -14.61 -9.14 0.36
C GLY A 68 -13.65 -9.31 -0.83
N VAL A 69 -13.70 -8.41 -1.82
CA VAL A 69 -12.83 -8.46 -3.01
C VAL A 69 -11.41 -8.04 -2.64
N ASP A 70 -11.28 -6.93 -1.91
CA ASP A 70 -9.99 -6.42 -1.44
C ASP A 70 -9.30 -7.40 -0.47
N ARG A 71 -10.07 -8.06 0.39
CA ARG A 71 -9.54 -9.11 1.29
C ARG A 71 -9.08 -10.37 0.54
N ARG A 72 -9.78 -10.78 -0.53
CA ARG A 72 -9.36 -11.93 -1.36
C ARG A 72 -8.10 -11.59 -2.16
N GLU A 73 -8.03 -10.39 -2.73
CA GLU A 73 -6.85 -9.93 -3.45
C GLU A 73 -5.65 -9.78 -2.51
N ALA A 74 -5.84 -9.18 -1.34
CA ALA A 74 -4.82 -9.09 -0.29
C ALA A 74 -4.32 -10.48 0.16
N GLN A 75 -5.23 -11.47 0.29
CA GLN A 75 -4.83 -12.84 0.63
C GLN A 75 -4.01 -13.50 -0.49
N ARG A 76 -4.39 -13.28 -1.76
CA ARG A 76 -3.64 -13.77 -2.91
C ARG A 76 -2.25 -13.12 -3.00
N LEU A 77 -2.16 -11.81 -2.78
CA LEU A 77 -0.90 -11.05 -2.73
C LEU A 77 0.01 -11.58 -1.62
N ARG A 78 -0.52 -11.83 -0.42
CA ARG A 78 0.24 -12.43 0.69
C ARG A 78 0.83 -13.79 0.33
N ARG A 79 0.04 -14.68 -0.28
CA ARG A 79 0.54 -16.00 -0.72
C ARG A 79 1.64 -15.88 -1.77
N ARG A 80 1.48 -14.98 -2.74
CA ARG A 80 2.49 -14.75 -3.77
C ARG A 80 3.78 -14.17 -3.19
N ASN A 81 3.66 -13.27 -2.24
CA ASN A 81 4.82 -12.68 -1.57
C ASN A 81 5.59 -13.74 -0.77
N GLN A 82 4.88 -14.61 -0.04
CA GLN A 82 5.49 -15.73 0.67
C GLN A 82 6.24 -16.69 -0.26
N GLN A 83 5.64 -17.05 -1.41
CA GLN A 83 6.32 -17.87 -2.41
C GLN A 83 7.59 -17.20 -2.95
N LEU A 84 7.51 -15.90 -3.24
CA LEU A 84 8.67 -15.14 -3.71
C LEU A 84 9.78 -15.04 -2.65
N GLU A 85 9.44 -14.91 -1.38
CA GLU A 85 10.41 -14.95 -0.27
C GLU A 85 11.08 -16.32 -0.16
N GLU A 86 10.32 -17.42 -0.26
CA GLU A 86 10.86 -18.78 -0.27
C GLU A 86 11.81 -19.01 -1.44
N GLU A 87 11.43 -18.59 -2.66
CA GLU A 87 12.30 -18.66 -3.84
C GLU A 87 13.56 -17.80 -3.66
N ASN A 88 13.43 -16.59 -3.12
CA ASN A 88 14.57 -15.72 -2.88
C ASN A 88 15.56 -16.35 -1.89
N ASN A 89 15.05 -16.92 -0.80
CA ASN A 89 15.87 -17.62 0.19
C ASN A 89 16.57 -18.84 -0.41
N LEU A 90 15.87 -19.63 -1.23
CA LEU A 90 16.46 -20.76 -1.92
C LEU A 90 17.55 -20.33 -2.92
N LEU A 91 17.31 -19.26 -3.67
CA LEU A 91 18.28 -18.72 -4.61
C LEU A 91 19.55 -18.22 -3.89
N ARG A 92 19.40 -17.53 -2.76
CA ARG A 92 20.54 -17.13 -1.91
C ARG A 92 21.36 -18.33 -1.45
N LEU A 93 20.69 -19.37 -0.92
CA LEU A 93 21.36 -20.61 -0.52
C LEU A 93 22.11 -21.28 -1.67
N LYS A 94 21.52 -21.33 -2.87
CA LYS A 94 22.19 -21.87 -4.06
C LYS A 94 23.46 -21.09 -4.40
N VAL A 95 23.40 -19.76 -4.35
CA VAL A 95 24.57 -18.90 -4.59
C VAL A 95 25.66 -19.18 -3.56
N ASP A 96 25.33 -19.24 -2.27
CA ASP A 96 26.29 -19.50 -1.21
C ASP A 96 26.98 -20.87 -1.36
N ILE A 97 26.21 -21.92 -1.67
CA ILE A 97 26.75 -23.26 -1.92
C ILE A 97 27.69 -23.26 -3.13
N LEU A 98 27.29 -22.62 -4.23
CA LEU A 98 28.13 -22.54 -5.43
C LEU A 98 29.42 -21.76 -5.16
N LEU A 99 29.33 -20.66 -4.41
CA LEU A 99 30.52 -19.91 -4.00
C LEU A 99 31.44 -20.73 -3.11
N ASP A 100 30.91 -21.54 -2.19
CA ASP A 100 31.71 -22.46 -1.36
C ASP A 100 32.39 -23.55 -2.20
N MET A 101 31.66 -24.14 -3.16
CA MET A 101 32.24 -25.11 -4.10
C MET A 101 33.39 -24.50 -4.91
N VAL A 102 33.19 -23.30 -5.47
CA VAL A 102 34.23 -22.59 -6.23
C VAL A 102 35.42 -22.27 -5.33
N ARG A 103 35.18 -21.77 -4.11
CA ARG A 103 36.24 -21.47 -3.15
C ARG A 103 37.04 -22.72 -2.78
N LYS A 104 36.39 -23.87 -2.62
CA LYS A 104 37.05 -25.15 -2.32
C LYS A 104 37.91 -25.66 -3.47
N VAL A 105 37.43 -25.54 -4.71
CA VAL A 105 38.21 -25.90 -5.91
C VAL A 105 39.39 -24.96 -6.10
N MET A 106 39.17 -23.66 -5.99
CA MET A 106 40.22 -22.64 -6.12
C MET A 106 41.27 -22.76 -5.02
N GLY A 107 40.85 -23.00 -3.77
CA GLY A 107 41.74 -23.26 -2.65
C GLY A 107 42.59 -24.51 -2.84
N ARG A 108 42.00 -25.60 -3.37
CA ARG A 108 42.76 -26.81 -3.73
C ARG A 108 43.77 -26.55 -4.83
N ALA A 109 43.39 -25.84 -5.89
CA ALA A 109 44.29 -25.48 -6.98
C ALA A 109 45.45 -24.59 -6.49
N ALA A 110 45.17 -23.60 -5.64
CA ALA A 110 46.19 -22.77 -5.01
C ALA A 110 47.13 -23.59 -4.11
N SER A 111 46.60 -24.51 -3.30
CA SER A 111 47.44 -25.39 -2.48
C SER A 111 48.30 -26.35 -3.30
N ALA A 112 47.79 -26.86 -4.43
CA ALA A 112 48.56 -27.71 -5.34
C ALA A 112 49.66 -26.94 -6.04
N PHE A 113 49.39 -25.70 -6.46
CA PHE A 113 50.37 -24.81 -7.07
C PHE A 113 51.49 -24.41 -6.09
N LEU A 114 51.15 -24.11 -4.83
CA LEU A 114 52.13 -23.80 -3.78
C LEU A 114 52.89 -25.04 -3.28
N ALA A 115 52.32 -26.24 -3.40
CA ALA A 115 53.02 -27.50 -3.10
C ALA A 115 53.99 -27.91 -4.22
N GLN A 116 53.91 -27.29 -5.39
CA GLN A 116 54.84 -27.42 -6.51
C GLN A 116 56.01 -26.45 -6.37
N ASP A 117 56.71 -26.50 -5.24
CA ASP A 117 58.00 -25.83 -5.06
C ASP A 117 59.15 -26.71 -5.62
N PRO A 118 60.25 -26.12 -6.11
CA PRO A 118 61.13 -26.61 -7.19
C PRO A 118 62.11 -27.74 -6.80
N CYS A 119 61.77 -28.62 -5.86
CA CYS A 119 62.67 -29.71 -5.46
C CYS A 119 62.94 -30.71 -6.60
N GLU A 120 62.02 -30.89 -7.55
CA GLU A 120 62.25 -31.77 -8.71
C GLU A 120 63.19 -31.17 -9.77
N SER A 121 63.34 -29.84 -9.84
CA SER A 121 64.21 -29.21 -10.85
C SER A 121 65.69 -29.20 -10.45
N PHE A 122 66.02 -29.28 -9.15
CA PHE A 122 67.42 -29.28 -8.69
C PHE A 122 68.09 -30.67 -8.77
N GLN A 123 67.32 -31.76 -8.71
CA GLN A 123 67.86 -33.12 -8.87
C GLN A 123 68.16 -33.48 -10.33
N ALA A 124 67.48 -32.89 -11.31
CA ALA A 124 67.74 -33.12 -12.73
C ALA A 124 69.01 -32.42 -13.25
N ALA A 125 69.48 -31.37 -12.57
CA ALA A 125 70.65 -30.59 -12.99
C ALA A 125 72.00 -31.14 -12.49
N HIS A 126 72.01 -32.05 -11.52
CA HIS A 126 73.23 -32.59 -10.90
C HIS A 126 73.64 -33.99 -11.40
N THR A 127 72.92 -34.55 -12.37
CA THR A 127 73.19 -35.88 -12.97
C THR A 127 73.69 -35.80 -14.42
N SER A 128 74.26 -34.68 -14.86
CA SER A 128 74.92 -34.55 -16.18
C SER A 128 76.40 -34.23 -16.04
#